data_AF-A0A974WL37-F1
#
_entry.id   AF-A0A974WL37-F1
#
_cell.length_a   1.000
_cell.length_b   1.000
_cell.length_c   1.000
_cell.angle_alpha   90.00
_cell.angle_beta   90.00
_cell.angle_gamma   90.00
#
_symmetry.space_group_name_H-M   'P 1'
#
loop_
_entity.id
_entity.type
_entity.pdbx_description
1 polymer ?
#
loop_
_entity_poly.entity_id
_entity_poly.type
_entity_poly.pdbx_seq_one_letter_code
_entity_poly.pdbx_strand_id
1 'polypeptide(L)'
;MLHLLIFIIFSKLKFSINKIMKICTLISGGIDSLFLTIILKLLNYKILGIHILNWNYYNKNNIFKIINIFSKLLNFKIIIVDFKLIYKKLIFLKFIKNYLKNYLINIDLLCNKIIKFKLILKFLKKKIKLKN
;
A
#
# COMPACT_ATOMS: atom_id res chain seq x y z
N MET A 1 2.14 -10.40 26.37
CA MET A 1 2.39 -9.03 26.88
C MET A 1 2.07 -7.91 25.87
N LEU A 2 2.58 -7.91 24.63
CA LEU A 2 2.27 -6.83 23.65
C LEU A 2 0.76 -6.67 23.34
N HIS A 3 0.01 -7.78 23.28
CA HIS A 3 -1.44 -7.74 23.05
C HIS A 3 -2.20 -6.97 24.14
N LEU A 4 -1.79 -7.08 25.42
CA LEU A 4 -2.42 -6.34 26.53
C LEU A 4 -2.11 -4.85 26.45
N LEU A 5 -0.86 -4.49 26.11
CA LEU A 5 -0.44 -3.09 26.03
C LEU A 5 -1.18 -2.34 24.92
N ILE A 6 -1.33 -2.99 23.76
CA ILE A 6 -2.11 -2.49 22.62
C ILE A 6 -3.57 -2.31 23.05
N PHE A 7 -4.16 -3.30 23.73
CA PHE A 7 -5.55 -3.21 24.19
C PHE A 7 -5.78 -2.05 25.18
N ILE A 8 -4.83 -1.79 26.09
CA ILE A 8 -4.90 -0.69 27.07
C ILE A 8 -4.75 0.69 26.40
N ILE A 9 -3.89 0.82 25.38
CA ILE A 9 -3.73 2.06 24.62
C ILE A 9 -5.00 2.34 23.79
N PHE A 10 -5.59 1.30 23.18
CA PHE A 10 -6.80 1.44 22.36
C PHE A 10 -8.08 1.60 23.17
N SER A 11 -8.19 1.03 24.38
CA SER A 11 -9.38 1.22 25.24
C SER A 11 -9.57 2.67 25.68
N LYS A 12 -8.49 3.46 25.73
CA LYS A 12 -8.54 4.91 26.00
C LYS A 12 -8.90 5.75 24.76
N LEU A 13 -8.75 5.20 23.56
CA LEU A 13 -9.03 5.89 22.30
C LEU A 13 -10.52 5.71 21.91
N LYS A 14 -11.39 6.56 22.43
CA LYS A 14 -12.79 6.66 21.97
C LYS A 14 -12.84 7.29 20.58
N PHE A 15 -12.80 6.47 19.54
CA PHE A 15 -13.10 6.91 18.17
C PHE A 15 -14.60 6.75 17.90
N SER A 16 -15.34 7.86 17.94
CA SER A 16 -16.71 7.91 17.41
C SER A 16 -16.64 8.01 15.87
N ILE A 17 -16.81 6.89 15.18
CA ILE A 17 -16.85 6.84 13.71
C ILE A 17 -18.28 6.51 13.30
N ASN A 18 -19.10 7.54 13.11
CA ASN A 18 -20.52 7.42 12.78
C ASN A 18 -20.82 6.95 11.34
N LYS A 19 -19.81 6.53 10.55
CA LYS A 19 -19.99 6.05 9.17
C LYS A 19 -18.96 4.99 8.79
N ILE A 20 -19.42 3.86 8.24
CA ILE A 20 -18.53 2.81 7.71
C ILE A 20 -17.82 3.36 6.46
N MET A 21 -16.65 3.98 6.65
CA MET A 21 -15.82 4.48 5.57
C MET A 21 -15.03 3.34 4.93
N LYS A 22 -14.93 3.37 3.60
CA LYS A 22 -14.07 2.47 2.83
C LYS A 22 -12.70 3.11 2.69
N ILE A 23 -11.67 2.45 3.19
CA ILE A 23 -10.27 2.92 3.12
C ILE A 23 -9.47 2.01 2.20
N CYS A 24 -8.68 2.62 1.32
CA CYS A 24 -7.70 1.91 0.51
C CYS A 24 -6.33 1.98 1.19
N THR A 25 -5.70 0.84 1.45
CA THR A 25 -4.35 0.78 2.03
C THR A 25 -3.36 0.28 0.98
N LEU A 26 -2.20 0.95 0.88
CA LEU A 26 -1.08 0.45 0.10
C LEU A 26 -0.24 -0.47 0.98
N ILE A 27 -0.18 -1.75 0.63
CA ILE A 27 0.47 -2.80 1.43
C ILE A 27 1.77 -3.18 0.73
N SER A 28 2.92 -2.81 1.31
CA SER A 28 4.24 -3.18 0.79
C SER A 28 4.65 -4.60 1.20
N GLY A 29 4.05 -5.14 2.26
CA GLY A 29 4.51 -6.35 2.95
C GLY A 29 5.45 -6.05 4.12
N GLY A 30 5.83 -4.79 4.32
CA GLY A 30 6.56 -4.32 5.50
C GLY A 30 5.65 -4.09 6.71
N ILE A 31 6.24 -4.14 7.90
CA ILE A 31 5.53 -4.10 9.18
C ILE A 31 4.63 -2.86 9.34
N ASP A 32 5.08 -1.69 8.91
CA ASP A 32 4.31 -0.44 9.03
C ASP A 32 2.96 -0.51 8.31
N SER A 33 2.98 -1.00 7.07
CA SER A 33 1.77 -1.10 6.24
C SER A 33 0.80 -2.16 6.77
N LEU A 34 1.33 -3.24 7.34
CA LEU A 34 0.55 -4.31 7.95
C LEU A 34 -0.07 -3.81 9.27
N PHE A 35 0.73 -3.19 10.13
CA PHE A 35 0.28 -2.67 11.41
C PHE A 35 -0.79 -1.58 11.25
N LEU A 36 -0.60 -0.63 10.33
CA LEU A 36 -1.62 0.34 9.97
C LEU A 36 -2.93 -0.34 9.55
N THR A 37 -2.85 -1.40 8.74
CA THR A 37 -4.03 -2.15 8.29
C THR A 37 -4.74 -2.85 9.44
N ILE A 38 -4.01 -3.38 10.42
CA ILE A 38 -4.58 -3.96 11.66
C ILE A 38 -5.34 -2.88 12.42
N ILE A 39 -4.72 -1.71 12.65
CA ILE A 39 -5.35 -0.60 13.39
C ILE A 39 -6.65 -0.18 12.70
N LEU A 40 -6.63 0.00 11.39
CA LEU A 40 -7.83 0.38 10.63
C LEU A 40 -8.93 -0.69 10.71
N LYS A 41 -8.57 -1.98 10.76
CA LYS A 41 -9.55 -3.06 10.98
C LYS A 41 -10.14 -3.02 12.38
N LEU A 42 -9.32 -2.81 13.41
CA LEU A 42 -9.77 -2.67 14.79
C LEU A 42 -10.72 -1.47 14.97
N LEU A 43 -10.51 -0.40 14.20
CA LEU A 43 -11.39 0.77 14.12
C LEU A 43 -12.63 0.55 13.23
N ASN A 44 -12.95 -0.69 12.86
CA ASN A 44 -14.13 -1.08 12.07
C ASN A 44 -14.21 -0.47 10.65
N TYR A 45 -13.09 -0.07 10.04
CA TYR A 45 -13.08 0.38 8.65
C TYR A 45 -13.17 -0.78 7.64
N LYS A 46 -13.86 -0.54 6.52
CA LYS A 46 -13.86 -1.46 5.37
C LYS A 46 -12.60 -1.24 4.54
N ILE A 47 -11.70 -2.23 4.52
CA ILE A 47 -10.40 -2.10 3.86
C ILE A 47 -10.39 -2.72 2.46
N LEU A 48 -9.78 -2.01 1.52
CA LEU A 48 -9.29 -2.54 0.25
C LEU A 48 -7.77 -2.42 0.23
N GLY A 49 -7.06 -3.54 0.24
CA GLY A 49 -5.61 -3.57 0.12
C GLY A 49 -5.17 -3.46 -1.34
N ILE A 50 -4.10 -2.72 -1.60
CA ILE A 50 -3.39 -2.72 -2.89
C ILE A 50 -1.91 -3.00 -2.65
N HIS A 51 -1.40 -4.04 -3.30
CA HIS A 51 0.03 -4.30 -3.41
C HIS A 51 0.53 -3.88 -4.80
N ILE A 52 1.58 -3.06 -4.84
CA ILE A 52 2.12 -2.51 -6.08
C ILE A 52 3.41 -3.25 -6.45
N LEU A 53 3.43 -3.83 -7.65
CA LEU A 53 4.63 -4.42 -8.21
C LEU A 53 5.33 -3.40 -9.11
N ASN A 54 6.37 -2.76 -8.55
CA ASN A 54 7.21 -1.82 -9.28
C ASN A 54 8.47 -2.46 -9.86
N TRP A 55 8.91 -3.59 -9.30
CA TRP A 55 10.11 -4.30 -9.74
C TRP A 55 9.97 -5.81 -9.58
N ASN A 56 10.83 -6.58 -10.25
CA ASN A 56 10.95 -8.02 -9.99
C ASN A 56 11.98 -8.21 -8.86
N TYR A 57 11.49 -8.46 -7.65
CA TYR A 57 12.33 -8.81 -6.51
C TYR A 57 12.64 -10.31 -6.51
N TYR A 58 13.84 -10.68 -6.06
CA TYR A 58 14.19 -12.09 -5.82
C TYR A 58 13.22 -12.75 -4.81
N ASN A 59 12.85 -12.04 -3.73
CA ASN A 59 11.98 -12.56 -2.67
C ASN A 59 10.48 -12.27 -2.88
N LYS A 60 10.07 -12.01 -4.14
CA LYS A 60 8.68 -11.65 -4.47
C LYS A 60 7.66 -12.68 -4.00
N ASN A 61 7.98 -13.97 -4.09
CA ASN A 61 7.09 -15.06 -3.68
C ASN A 61 6.82 -15.03 -2.16
N ASN A 62 7.84 -14.73 -1.35
CA ASN A 62 7.70 -14.66 0.11
C ASN A 62 6.80 -13.48 0.51
N ILE A 63 7.01 -12.31 -0.10
CA ILE A 63 6.19 -11.11 0.17
C ILE A 63 4.73 -11.38 -0.19
N PHE A 64 4.44 -12.00 -1.34
CA PHE A 64 3.07 -12.35 -1.68
C PHE A 64 2.45 -13.35 -0.73
N LYS A 65 3.21 -14.36 -0.29
CA LYS A 65 2.71 -15.34 0.67
C LYS A 65 2.30 -14.65 1.98
N ILE A 66 3.14 -13.77 2.51
CA ILE A 66 2.87 -12.97 3.71
C ILE A 66 1.60 -12.14 3.52
N ILE A 67 1.53 -11.38 2.42
CA ILE A 67 0.40 -10.49 2.12
C ILE A 67 -0.91 -11.28 1.94
N ASN A 68 -0.87 -12.43 1.28
CA ASN A 68 -2.04 -13.29 1.08
C ASN A 68 -2.54 -13.87 2.40
N ILE A 69 -1.64 -14.43 3.23
CA ILE A 69 -1.98 -14.95 4.56
C ILE A 69 -2.60 -13.83 5.41
N PHE A 70 -1.96 -12.66 5.43
CA PHE A 70 -2.42 -11.49 6.17
C PHE A 70 -3.82 -11.02 5.72
N SER A 71 -4.08 -10.99 4.41
CA SER A 71 -5.40 -10.61 3.87
C SER A 71 -6.52 -11.59 4.26
N LYS A 72 -6.19 -12.89 4.35
CA LYS A 72 -7.12 -13.92 4.81
C LYS A 72 -7.40 -13.79 6.31
N LEU A 73 -6.36 -13.62 7.13
CA LEU A 73 -6.48 -13.48 8.58
C LEU A 73 -7.34 -12.27 8.99
N LEU A 74 -7.18 -11.14 8.30
CA LEU A 74 -7.94 -9.91 8.59
C LEU A 74 -9.21 -9.75 7.74
N ASN A 75 -9.55 -10.75 6.94
CA ASN A 75 -10.71 -10.80 6.06
C ASN A 75 -10.90 -9.49 5.26
N PHE A 76 -9.96 -9.17 4.36
CA PHE A 76 -10.08 -8.05 3.44
C PHE A 76 -9.61 -8.41 2.04
N LYS A 77 -10.14 -7.69 1.04
CA LYS A 77 -9.75 -7.90 -0.35
C LYS A 77 -8.43 -7.21 -0.66
N ILE A 78 -7.53 -7.93 -1.31
CA ILE A 78 -6.29 -7.38 -1.85
C ILE A 78 -6.27 -7.41 -3.37
N ILE A 79 -5.71 -6.36 -3.97
CA ILE A 79 -5.49 -6.25 -5.41
C ILE A 79 -3.99 -6.10 -5.64
N ILE A 80 -3.46 -6.87 -6.57
CA ILE A 80 -2.08 -6.71 -7.02
C ILE A 80 -2.12 -5.90 -8.32
N VAL A 81 -1.32 -4.83 -8.38
CA VAL A 81 -1.22 -3.99 -9.56
C VAL A 81 0.21 -4.03 -10.07
N ASP A 82 0.38 -4.39 -11.34
CA ASP A 82 1.67 -4.43 -12.00
C ASP A 82 1.98 -3.12 -12.71
N PHE A 83 2.95 -2.38 -12.18
CA PHE A 83 3.46 -1.13 -12.73
C PHE A 83 4.94 -1.19 -13.10
N LYS A 84 5.53 -2.39 -13.24
CA LYS A 84 6.96 -2.56 -13.55
C LYS A 84 7.40 -1.79 -14.78
N LEU A 85 6.65 -1.90 -15.88
CA LEU A 85 6.97 -1.20 -17.13
C LEU A 85 6.92 0.32 -16.96
N ILE A 86 5.95 0.81 -16.20
CA ILE A 86 5.76 2.24 -15.96
C ILE A 86 6.86 2.78 -15.04
N TYR A 87 7.17 2.06 -13.96
CA TYR A 87 8.28 2.37 -13.05
C TYR A 87 9.60 2.43 -13.81
N LYS A 88 9.88 1.40 -14.64
CA LYS A 88 11.09 1.36 -15.46
C LYS A 88 11.19 2.59 -16.36
N LYS A 89 10.13 2.89 -17.13
CA LYS A 89 10.13 3.98 -18.12
C LYS A 89 10.18 5.37 -17.49
N LEU A 90 9.34 5.65 -16.50
CA LEU A 90 9.14 7.02 -16.01
C LEU A 90 10.06 7.39 -14.84
N ILE A 91 10.57 6.41 -14.12
CA ILE A 91 11.35 6.63 -12.90
C ILE A 91 12.78 6.13 -13.09
N PHE A 92 12.96 4.83 -13.34
CA PHE A 92 14.29 4.22 -13.36
C PHE A 92 15.18 4.72 -14.51
N LEU A 93 14.67 4.75 -15.75
CA LEU A 93 15.42 5.29 -16.88
C LEU A 93 15.74 6.78 -16.70
N LYS A 94 14.83 7.54 -16.08
CA LYS A 94 15.08 8.96 -15.77
C LYS A 94 16.18 9.09 -14.73
N PHE A 95 16.20 8.24 -13.71
CA PHE A 95 17.29 8.18 -12.75
C PHE A 95 18.63 7.90 -13.43
N ILE A 96 18.74 6.84 -14.24
CA ILE A 96 19.98 6.50 -14.97
C ILE A 96 20.45 7.67 -15.86
N LYS A 97 19.53 8.27 -16.64
CA LYS A 97 19.88 9.40 -17.52
C LYS A 97 20.48 10.59 -16.78
N ASN A 98 20.02 10.86 -15.56
CA ASN A 98 20.54 11.96 -14.75
C ASN A 98 21.81 11.55 -14.00
N TYR A 99 21.89 10.31 -13.54
CA TYR A 99 23.08 9.75 -12.93
C TYR A 99 24.29 9.82 -13.88
N LEU A 100 24.11 9.47 -15.16
CA LEU A 100 25.14 9.62 -16.20
C LEU A 100 25.56 11.07 -16.47
N LYS A 101 24.77 12.05 -16.03
CA LYS A 101 25.08 13.49 -16.09
C LYS A 101 25.60 14.02 -14.75
N ASN A 102 25.99 13.15 -13.83
CA ASN A 102 26.42 13.47 -12.47
C ASN A 102 25.32 14.14 -11.61
N TYR A 103 24.05 13.97 -11.95
CA TYR A 103 22.92 14.42 -11.15
C TYR A 103 22.26 13.25 -10.41
N LEU A 104 22.14 13.37 -9.09
CA LEU A 104 21.51 12.35 -8.25
C LEU A 104 20.05 12.70 -7.98
N ILE A 105 19.12 11.87 -8.48
CA ILE A 105 17.68 12.07 -8.31
C ILE A 105 17.15 11.15 -7.21
N ASN A 106 16.32 11.70 -6.34
CA ASN A 106 15.53 10.89 -5.40
C ASN A 106 14.40 10.15 -6.14
N ILE A 107 14.61 8.85 -6.35
CA ILE A 107 13.67 7.93 -7.02
C ILE A 107 12.37 7.78 -6.23
N ASP A 108 12.43 7.78 -4.89
CA ASP A 108 11.26 7.60 -4.02
C ASP A 108 10.29 8.78 -4.12
N LEU A 109 10.82 10.00 -4.25
CA LEU A 109 10.00 11.19 -4.53
C LEU A 109 9.19 11.00 -5.82
N LEU A 110 9.83 10.53 -6.89
CA LEU A 110 9.17 10.26 -8.17
C LEU A 110 8.17 9.10 -8.06
N CYS A 111 8.52 8.04 -7.33
CA CYS A 111 7.63 6.89 -7.07
C CYS A 111 6.37 7.33 -6.32
N ASN A 112 6.50 8.11 -5.26
CA ASN A 112 5.37 8.66 -4.51
C ASN A 112 4.49 9.52 -5.43
N LYS A 113 5.09 10.48 -6.15
CA LYS A 113 4.37 11.42 -7.03
C LYS A 113 3.65 10.71 -8.19
N ILE A 114 4.33 9.81 -8.90
CA ILE A 114 3.83 9.21 -10.14
C ILE A 114 3.00 7.97 -9.84
N ILE A 115 3.46 7.09 -8.96
CA ILE A 115 2.83 5.79 -8.75
C ILE A 115 1.82 5.86 -7.60
N LYS A 116 2.28 6.12 -6.38
CA LYS A 116 1.44 6.00 -5.17
C LYS A 116 0.28 6.97 -5.18
N PHE A 117 0.51 8.23 -5.56
CA PHE A 117 -0.54 9.25 -5.51
C PHE A 117 -1.19 9.55 -6.85
N LYS A 118 -0.52 9.37 -8.00
CA LYS A 118 -1.16 9.66 -9.30
C LYS A 118 -1.80 8.42 -9.93
N LEU A 119 -1.04 7.37 -10.19
CA LEU A 119 -1.54 6.19 -10.91
C LEU A 119 -2.52 5.36 -10.08
N ILE A 120 -2.25 5.16 -8.80
CA ILE A 120 -3.17 4.43 -7.92
C ILE A 120 -4.50 5.17 -7.78
N LEU A 121 -4.49 6.49 -7.57
CA LEU A 121 -5.73 7.26 -7.51
C LEU A 121 -6.52 7.17 -8.82
N LYS A 122 -5.83 7.24 -9.97
CA LYS A 122 -6.47 7.04 -11.28
C LYS A 122 -7.06 5.62 -11.42
N PHE A 123 -6.32 4.60 -10.99
CA PHE A 123 -6.78 3.20 -10.98
C PHE A 123 -8.03 3.02 -10.12
N LEU A 124 -8.02 3.57 -8.90
CA LEU A 124 -9.15 3.53 -7.97
C LEU A 124 -10.39 4.24 -8.55
N LYS A 125 -10.23 5.45 -9.09
CA LYS A 125 -11.32 6.20 -9.73
C LYS A 125 -11.96 5.41 -10.87
N LYS A 126 -11.15 4.77 -11.74
CA LYS A 126 -11.66 3.93 -12.83
C LYS A 126 -12.43 2.72 -12.29
N LYS A 127 -11.92 2.06 -11.24
CA LYS A 127 -12.54 0.86 -10.66
C LYS A 127 -13.83 1.16 -9.89
N ILE A 128 -13.95 2.37 -9.32
CA ILE A 128 -15.19 2.85 -8.69
C ILE A 128 -16.25 3.16 -9.75
N LYS A 129 -15.87 3.87 -10.83
CA LYS A 129 -16.80 4.17 -11.94
C LYS A 129 -17.36 2.92 -12.63
N LEU A 130 -16.61 1.82 -12.68
CA LEU A 130 -17.06 0.55 -13.26
C LEU A 130 -18.06 -0.23 -12.37
N LYS A 131 -18.34 0.25 -11.15
CA LYS A 131 -19.26 -0.41 -10.20
C LYS A 131 -20.58 0.33 -10.02
N ASN A 132 -20.74 1.48 -10.67
CA ASN A 132 -21.97 2.26 -10.73
C ASN A 132 -22.52 2.15 -12.15
#